data_AF-A0A499UGZ6-F1
#
_entry.id   AF-A0A499UGZ6-F1
#
_cell.length_a   1.000
_cell.length_b   1.000
_cell.length_c   1.000
_cell.angle_alpha   90.00
_cell.angle_beta   90.00
_cell.angle_gamma   90.00
#
_symmetry.space_group_name_H-M   'P 1'
#
loop_
_entity.id
_entity.type
_entity.pdbx_description
1 polymer ?
#
loop_
_entity_poly.entity_id
_entity_poly.type
_entity_poly.pdbx_seq_one_letter_code
_entity_poly.pdbx_strand_id
1 'polypeptide(L)' 'MLGDPERCGALRVCDASLCTMIYLDHTPGGRRRWCSMRLCGNSAKAAKHRERRAAAAPAGS' A
#
# COMPACT_ATOMS: atom_id res chain seq x y z
N MET A 1 -3.59 -18.38 17.72
CA MET A 1 -4.64 -17.42 18.09
C MET A 1 -4.06 -16.00 18.05
N LEU A 2 -4.88 -14.97 17.89
CA LEU A 2 -4.48 -13.54 17.89
C LEU A 2 -3.91 -13.02 19.23
N GLY A 3 -3.48 -13.92 20.13
CA GLY A 3 -2.79 -13.59 21.39
C GLY A 3 -1.29 -13.87 21.35
N ASP A 4 -0.75 -14.32 20.22
CA ASP A 4 0.68 -14.51 20.04
C ASP A 4 1.37 -13.15 19.82
N PRO A 5 2.31 -12.73 20.69
CA PRO A 5 2.89 -11.40 20.66
C PRO A 5 3.69 -11.11 19.38
N GLU A 6 4.33 -12.13 18.79
CA GLU A 6 5.06 -11.99 17.51
C GLU A 6 4.10 -11.67 16.36
N ARG A 7 2.93 -12.31 16.33
CA ARG A 7 1.86 -12.00 15.36
C ARG A 7 1.25 -10.61 15.56
N CYS A 8 1.14 -10.14 16.80
CA CYS A 8 0.66 -8.79 17.08
C CYS A 8 1.62 -7.72 16.53
N GLY A 9 2.94 -7.92 16.65
CA GLY A 9 3.96 -7.02 16.07
C GLY A 9 3.94 -6.96 14.53
N ALA A 10 3.38 -7.97 13.89
CA ALA A 10 3.24 -8.04 12.43
C ALA A 10 1.96 -7.37 11.91
N LEU A 11 1.04 -6.88 12.76
CA LEU A 11 -0.17 -6.20 12.30
C LEU A 11 0.18 -4.81 11.74
N ARG A 12 -0.28 -4.55 10.51
CA ARG A 12 -0.05 -3.29 9.80
C ARG A 12 -1.35 -2.81 9.16
N VAL A 13 -1.52 -1.50 9.07
CA VAL A 13 -2.63 -0.87 8.35
C VAL A 13 -2.21 -0.63 6.90
N CYS A 14 -3.12 -0.83 5.96
CA CYS A 14 -2.86 -0.53 4.55
C CYS A 14 -2.61 0.97 4.34
N ASP A 15 -1.53 1.30 3.63
CA ASP A 15 -1.12 2.68 3.37
C ASP A 15 -1.85 3.31 2.15
N ALA A 16 -2.89 2.65 1.64
CA ALA A 16 -3.70 3.17 0.55
C ALA A 16 -4.82 4.06 1.11
N SER A 17 -4.97 5.27 0.57
CA SER A 17 -5.89 6.30 1.09
C SER A 17 -7.36 5.88 1.20
N LEU A 18 -7.81 4.97 0.33
CA LEU A 18 -9.18 4.45 0.31
C LEU A 18 -9.31 3.05 0.91
N CYS A 19 -8.25 2.53 1.55
CA CYS A 19 -8.24 1.19 2.13
C CYS A 19 -8.09 1.25 3.65
N THR A 20 -9.05 0.67 4.35
CA THR A 20 -9.07 0.60 5.82
C THR A 20 -8.67 -0.78 6.37
N MET A 21 -8.15 -1.66 5.50
CA MET A 21 -7.84 -3.04 5.87
C MET A 21 -6.57 -3.13 6.72
N ILE A 22 -6.63 -3.99 7.74
CA ILE A 22 -5.47 -4.44 8.52
C ILE A 22 -4.97 -5.76 7.92
N TYR A 23 -3.66 -5.94 7.87
CA TYR A 23 -3.02 -7.15 7.39
C TYR A 23 -1.86 -7.57 8.29
N LEU A 24 -1.50 -8.85 8.23
CA LEU A 24 -0.28 -9.37 8.83
C LEU A 24 0.87 -9.28 7.84
N ASP A 25 1.97 -8.63 8.25
CA ASP A 25 3.20 -8.54 7.49
C ASP A 25 4.15 -9.67 7.86
N HIS A 26 4.16 -10.72 7.03
CA HIS A 26 5.09 -11.83 7.15
C HIS A 26 6.43 -11.58 6.42
N THR A 27 6.67 -10.38 5.89
CA THR A 27 7.92 -10.09 5.18
C THR A 27 9.08 -9.89 6.15
N PRO A 28 10.28 -10.42 5.84
CA PRO A 28 11.47 -10.12 6.63
C PRO A 28 11.71 -8.61 6.68
N GLY A 29 11.70 -8.05 7.89
CA GLY A 29 11.91 -6.62 8.14
C GLY A 29 10.68 -5.73 8.00
N GLY A 30 9.46 -6.27 7.87
CA GLY A 30 8.23 -5.47 7.97
C GLY A 30 8.10 -4.38 6.88
N ARG A 31 8.63 -4.65 5.69
CA ARG A 31 8.80 -3.67 4.61
C ARG A 31 7.56 -3.52 3.73
N ARG A 32 6.49 -4.27 4.00
CA ARG A 32 5.27 -4.22 3.21
C ARG A 32 4.44 -3.01 3.63
N ARG A 33 3.91 -2.28 2.65
CA ARG A 33 3.06 -1.09 2.85
C ARG A 33 1.58 -1.29 2.51
N TRP A 34 1.24 -2.39 1.83
CA TRP A 34 -0.11 -2.61 1.30
C TRP A 34 -0.64 -3.98 1.67
N CYS A 35 -1.94 -4.05 1.98
CA CYS A 35 -2.62 -5.32 2.31
C CYS A 35 -2.56 -6.35 1.19
N SER A 36 -2.52 -5.90 -0.07
CA SER A 36 -2.34 -6.71 -1.27
C SER A 36 -1.68 -5.89 -2.37
N MET A 37 -0.71 -6.49 -3.07
CA MET A 37 -0.12 -5.87 -4.25
C MET A 37 -1.17 -5.70 -5.35
N ARG A 38 -2.07 -6.68 -5.52
CA ARG A 38 -3.10 -6.66 -6.57
C ARG A 38 -4.18 -5.60 -6.32
N LEU A 39 -4.61 -5.44 -5.07
CA LEU A 39 -5.69 -4.49 -4.72
C LEU A 39 -5.16 -3.07 -4.52
N CYS A 40 -4.20 -2.89 -3.61
CA CYS A 40 -3.77 -1.56 -3.19
C CYS A 40 -2.44 -1.14 -3.82
N GLY A 41 -1.49 -2.07 -4.00
CA GLY A 41 -0.20 -1.75 -4.60
C GLY A 41 -0.28 -1.29 -6.06
N ASN A 42 -1.08 -1.98 -6.88
CA ASN A 42 -1.31 -1.61 -8.28
C ASN A 42 -2.05 -0.27 -8.41
N SER A 43 -3.06 -0.06 -7.56
CA SER A 43 -3.82 1.20 -7.52
C SER A 43 -2.92 2.39 -7.17
N ALA A 44 -2.05 2.24 -6.17
CA ALA A 44 -1.07 3.27 -5.79
C ALA A 44 -0.06 3.55 -6.92
N LYS A 45 0.44 2.51 -7.60
CA LYS A 45 1.31 2.67 -8.77
C LYS A 45 0.61 3.39 -9.92
N ALA A 46 -0.66 3.05 -10.18
CA ALA A 46 -1.46 3.68 -11.22
C ALA A 46 -1.72 5.17 -10.91
N ALA A 47 -2.02 5.51 -9.65
CA ALA A 47 -2.15 6.91 -9.22
C ALA A 47 -0.85 7.70 -9.48
N LYS A 48 0.29 7.19 -8.99
CA LYS A 48 1.60 7.81 -9.21
C LYS A 48 1.98 7.92 -10.69
N HIS A 49 1.60 6.93 -11.50
CA HIS A 49 1.79 6.97 -12.95
C HIS A 49 0.95 8.07 -13.60
N ARG A 50 -0.32 8.21 -13.21
CA ARG A 50 -1.20 9.29 -13.70
C ARG A 50 -0.67 10.67 -13.31
N GLU A 51 -0.22 10.85 -12.06
CA GLU A 51 0.41 12.09 -11.59
C GLU A 51 1.63 12.47 -12.45
N ARG A 52 2.53 11.51 -12.70
CA ARG A 52 3.70 11.72 -13.56
C ARG A 52 3.31 12.08 -15.00
N ARG A 53 2.29 11.43 -15.56
CA ARG A 53 1.80 11.74 -16.90
C ARG A 53 1.12 13.10 -16.99
N ALA A 54 0.39 13.50 -15.95
CA ALA A 54 -0.21 14.82 -15.86
C ALA A 54 0.87 15.91 -15.75
N ALA A 55 1.94 15.67 -14.97
CA ALA A 55 3.08 16.58 -14.87
C ALA A 55 3.93 16.66 -16.16
N ALA A 56 3.93 15.58 -16.96
CA ALA A 56 4.65 15.53 -18.24
C ALA A 56 3.80 15.97 -19.45
N ALA A 57 2.50 16.16 -19.27
CA ALA A 57 1.66 16.77 -20.30
C ALA A 57 1.98 18.28 -20.35
N PRO A 58 2.28 18.85 -21.52
CA PRO A 58 2.49 20.30 -21.62
C PRO A 58 1.21 21.01 -21.16
N ALA A 59 1.36 21.95 -20.24
CA ALA A 59 0.28 22.80 -19.82
C ALA A 59 -0.17 23.67 -21.01
N GLY A 60 -1.34 23.38 -21.56
CA GLY A 60 -2.07 24.29 -22.44
C GLY A 60 -1.90 24.05 -23.94
N SER A 61 -3.05 23.85 -24.59
CA SER A 61 -3.41 24.57 -25.82
C SER A 61 -4.00 25.91 -25.44
#